data_AF-A0A1G8BGH8-F1
#
_entry.id   AF-A0A1G8BGH8-F1
#
_cell.length_a   1.000
_cell.length_b   1.000
_cell.length_c   1.000
_cell.angle_alpha   90.00
_cell.angle_beta   90.00
_cell.angle_gamma   90.00
#
_symmetry.space_group_name_H-M   'P 1'
#
loop_
_entity.id
_entity.type
_entity.pdbx_description
1 polymer ?
#
loop_
_entity_poly.entity_id
_entity_poly.type
_entity_poly.pdbx_seq_one_letter_code
_entity_poly.pdbx_strand_id
1 'polypeptide(L)'
;MLVPMGRPSKGERDAIIAKPYLPLGEVLRRNAQMLDMTPGEYMVALAAHALGMPDQAPKPGRSTEALEALELIGESPLLPSTVVPIGSAPSSLSNSKELSDQQIAS
;
A
#
# COMPACT_ATOMS: atom_id res chain seq x y z
N MET A 1 -30.25 -37.08 13.68
CA MET A 1 -29.87 -35.71 14.06
C MET A 1 -29.16 -35.07 12.87
N LEU A 2 -29.72 -34.01 12.27
CA LEU A 2 -29.06 -33.26 11.21
C LEU A 2 -28.05 -32.31 11.87
N VAL A 3 -26.76 -32.48 11.60
CA VAL A 3 -25.72 -31.53 12.04
C VAL A 3 -25.77 -30.33 11.10
N PRO A 4 -26.03 -29.10 11.55
CA PRO A 4 -25.94 -27.94 10.67
C PRO A 4 -24.48 -27.85 10.23
N MET A 5 -24.26 -28.03 8.92
CA MET A 5 -22.95 -27.94 8.30
C MET A 5 -22.45 -26.50 8.52
N GLY A 6 -21.63 -26.31 9.55
CA GLY A 6 -21.09 -25.01 9.92
C GLY A 6 -20.31 -24.44 8.75
N ARG A 7 -20.52 -23.16 8.44
CA ARG A 7 -19.76 -22.46 7.41
C ARG A 7 -18.27 -22.63 7.72
N PRO A 8 -17.43 -23.08 6.77
CA PRO A 8 -16.00 -23.24 7.02
C PRO A 8 -15.44 -21.93 7.55
N SER A 9 -14.80 -22.00 8.72
CA SER A 9 -14.10 -20.88 9.33
C SER A 9 -13.00 -20.40 8.37
N LYS A 10 -12.88 -19.08 8.16
CA LYS A 10 -11.87 -18.47 7.28
C LYS A 10 -10.45 -18.45 7.92
N GLY A 11 -10.15 -19.42 8.78
CA GLY A 11 -8.95 -19.47 9.62
C GLY A 11 -9.04 -18.56 10.84
N GLU A 12 -8.02 -18.64 11.69
CA GLU A 12 -7.83 -17.74 12.84
C GLU A 12 -7.46 -16.33 12.35
N ARG A 13 -8.21 -15.31 12.81
CA ARG A 13 -8.03 -13.91 12.39
C ARG A 13 -8.25 -12.98 13.57
N ASP A 14 -7.44 -11.94 13.68
CA ASP A 14 -7.67 -10.85 14.64
C ASP A 14 -8.63 -9.79 14.06
N ALA A 15 -9.42 -9.18 14.93
CA ALA A 15 -10.44 -8.19 14.56
C ALA A 15 -9.91 -6.77 14.76
N ILE A 16 -9.29 -6.21 13.73
CA ILE A 16 -8.79 -4.83 13.73
C ILE A 16 -9.84 -3.88 13.15
N ILE A 17 -10.22 -2.85 13.89
CA ILE A 17 -11.16 -1.80 13.45
C ILE A 17 -10.42 -0.47 13.33
N ALA A 18 -10.45 0.13 12.14
CA ALA A 18 -9.88 1.45 11.88
C ALA A 18 -11.00 2.47 11.54
N LYS A 19 -10.83 3.72 12.00
CA LYS A 19 -11.74 4.85 11.73
C LYS A 19 -10.94 6.06 11.26
N PRO A 20 -10.37 6.05 10.04
CA PRO A 20 -9.61 7.18 9.52
C PRO A 20 -10.52 8.40 9.31
N TYR A 21 -9.91 9.59 9.24
CA TYR A 21 -10.63 10.80 8.83
C TYR A 21 -11.17 10.65 7.39
N LEU A 22 -12.28 11.33 7.10
CA LEU A 22 -13.08 11.06 5.89
C LEU A 22 -12.27 11.08 4.59
N PRO A 23 -11.46 12.13 4.27
CA PRO A 23 -10.67 12.13 3.04
C PRO A 23 -9.71 10.94 2.88
N LEU A 24 -9.06 10.47 3.96
CA LEU A 24 -8.23 9.27 3.89
C LEU A 24 -9.08 8.02 3.64
N GLY A 25 -10.23 7.92 4.30
CA GLY A 25 -11.17 6.83 4.09
C GLY A 25 -11.65 6.71 2.64
N GLU A 26 -11.88 7.83 1.96
CA GLU A 26 -12.26 7.84 0.54
C GLU A 26 -11.14 7.35 -0.38
N VAL A 27 -9.89 7.78 -0.14
CA VAL A 27 -8.72 7.31 -0.90
C VAL A 27 -8.53 5.80 -0.73
N LEU A 28 -8.62 5.29 0.50
CA LEU A 28 -8.52 3.85 0.77
C LEU A 28 -9.60 3.06 0.06
N ARG A 29 -10.84 3.55 0.06
CA ARG A 29 -11.98 2.89 -0.60
C ARG A 29 -11.82 2.85 -2.12
N ARG A 30 -11.41 3.98 -2.72
CA ARG A 30 -11.14 4.07 -4.16
C ARG A 30 -10.06 3.09 -4.58
N ASN A 31 -8.93 3.06 -3.85
CA ASN A 31 -7.82 2.18 -4.18
C ASN A 31 -8.18 0.70 -4.01
N ALA A 32 -8.90 0.35 -2.95
CA ALA A 32 -9.39 -1.01 -2.76
C ALA A 32 -10.30 -1.43 -3.92
N GLN A 33 -11.20 -0.55 -4.37
CA GLN A 33 -12.08 -0.82 -5.50
C GLN A 33 -11.32 -1.03 -6.82
N MET A 34 -10.27 -0.24 -7.09
CA MET A 34 -9.42 -0.42 -8.27
C MET A 34 -8.73 -1.80 -8.29
N LEU A 35 -8.41 -2.34 -7.12
CA LEU A 35 -7.73 -3.63 -6.95
C LEU A 35 -8.66 -4.84 -6.78
N ASP A 36 -9.98 -4.60 -6.85
CA ASP A 36 -11.02 -5.58 -6.52
C ASP A 36 -10.81 -6.19 -5.11
N MET A 37 -10.52 -5.32 -4.15
CA MET A 37 -10.32 -5.64 -2.73
C MET A 37 -11.37 -4.95 -1.87
N THR A 38 -11.63 -5.51 -0.70
CA THR A 38 -12.31 -4.75 0.37
C THR A 38 -11.37 -3.70 0.98
N PRO A 39 -11.91 -2.60 1.55
CA PRO A 39 -11.08 -1.61 2.24
C PRO A 39 -10.22 -2.21 3.35
N GLY A 40 -10.73 -3.22 4.05
CA GLY A 40 -9.99 -3.97 5.07
C GLY A 40 -8.80 -4.74 4.48
N GLU A 41 -9.00 -5.45 3.36
CA GLU A 41 -7.93 -6.18 2.68
C GLU A 41 -6.85 -5.24 2.16
N TYR A 42 -7.23 -4.08 1.61
CA TYR A 42 -6.28 -3.09 1.15
C TYR A 42 -5.44 -2.51 2.31
N MET A 43 -6.05 -2.24 3.46
CA MET A 43 -5.32 -1.80 4.67
C MET A 43 -4.35 -2.89 5.17
N VAL A 44 -4.77 -4.17 5.16
CA VAL A 44 -3.90 -5.28 5.52
C VAL A 44 -2.74 -5.40 4.54
N ALA A 45 -2.98 -5.23 3.24
CA ALA A 45 -1.91 -5.21 2.24
C ALA A 45 -0.91 -4.08 2.50
N LEU A 46 -1.38 -2.85 2.74
CA LEU A 46 -0.51 -1.73 3.10
C LEU A 46 0.32 -2.02 4.36
N ALA A 47 -0.29 -2.57 5.41
CA ALA A 47 0.40 -2.91 6.65
C ALA A 47 1.44 -4.03 6.44
N ALA A 48 1.06 -5.09 5.73
CA ALA A 48 1.94 -6.21 5.40
C ALA A 48 3.18 -5.73 4.65
N HIS A 49 3.02 -4.86 3.66
CA HIS A 49 4.16 -4.27 2.94
C HIS A 49 4.99 -3.32 3.80
N ALA A 50 4.36 -2.43 4.58
CA ALA A 50 5.06 -1.50 5.46
C ALA A 50 5.91 -2.20 6.53
N LEU A 51 5.47 -3.38 6.98
CA LEU A 51 6.13 -4.21 7.98
C LEU A 51 7.11 -5.23 7.38
N GLY A 52 7.30 -5.25 6.06
CA GLY A 52 8.21 -6.19 5.40
C GLY A 52 7.70 -7.64 5.36
N MET A 53 6.39 -7.84 5.41
CA MET A 53 5.70 -9.14 5.37
C MET A 53 4.79 -9.28 4.12
N PRO A 54 5.25 -8.98 2.89
CA PRO A 54 4.39 -8.95 1.70
C PRO A 54 3.75 -10.30 1.36
N ASP A 55 4.35 -11.43 1.75
CA ASP A 55 3.79 -12.76 1.54
C ASP A 55 2.49 -13.03 2.32
N GLN A 56 2.23 -12.22 3.35
CA GLN A 56 0.99 -12.26 4.14
C GLN A 56 -0.08 -11.31 3.58
N ALA A 57 0.23 -10.51 2.55
CA ALA A 57 -0.70 -9.58 1.96
C ALA A 57 -1.82 -10.30 1.18
N PRO A 58 -3.08 -9.83 1.28
CA PRO A 58 -4.14 -10.27 0.40
C PRO A 58 -3.77 -10.04 -1.07
N LYS A 59 -4.02 -11.03 -1.92
CA LYS A 59 -3.79 -10.90 -3.36
C LYS A 59 -4.93 -10.08 -3.98
N PRO A 60 -4.62 -9.15 -4.91
CA PRO A 60 -5.65 -8.46 -5.68
C PRO A 60 -6.56 -9.46 -6.40
N GLY A 61 -7.87 -9.18 -6.43
CA GLY A 61 -8.83 -9.96 -7.23
C GLY A 61 -8.70 -9.64 -8.72
N ARG A 62 -8.20 -8.44 -9.03
CA ARG A 62 -7.94 -7.98 -10.40
C ARG A 62 -6.66 -8.60 -10.97
N SER A 63 -6.71 -9.03 -12.23
CA SER A 63 -5.54 -9.54 -12.96
C SER A 63 -4.51 -8.45 -13.26
N THR A 64 -3.26 -8.86 -13.45
CA THR A 64 -2.13 -7.96 -13.73
C THR A 64 -2.35 -7.12 -14.99
N GLU A 65 -2.94 -7.67 -16.05
CA GLU A 65 -3.24 -6.90 -17.26
C GLU A 65 -4.29 -5.80 -17.04
N ALA A 66 -5.24 -6.03 -16.13
CA ALA A 66 -6.29 -5.05 -15.82
C ALA A 66 -5.79 -3.95 -14.89
N LEU A 67 -4.69 -4.18 -14.18
CA LEU A 67 -3.96 -3.17 -13.41
C LEU A 67 -3.13 -2.26 -14.32
N GLU A 68 -2.43 -2.85 -15.29
CA GLU A 68 -1.63 -2.13 -16.30
C GLU A 68 -2.52 -1.22 -17.17
N ALA A 69 -3.73 -1.68 -17.51
CA ALA A 69 -4.73 -0.86 -18.20
C ALA A 69 -5.22 0.37 -17.38
N LEU A 70 -5.21 0.28 -16.04
CA LEU A 70 -5.54 1.43 -15.17
C LEU A 70 -4.37 2.44 -15.08
N GLU A 71 -3.13 1.95 -15.13
CA GLU A 71 -1.95 2.83 -15.19
C GLU A 71 -1.90 3.64 -16.49
N LEU A 72 -2.37 3.08 -17.62
CA LEU A 72 -2.44 3.79 -18.90
C LEU A 72 -3.46 4.95 -18.92
N ILE A 73 -4.49 4.93 -18.07
CA ILE A 73 -5.50 6.00 -17.97
C ILE A 73 -5.13 7.08 -16.93
N GLY A 74 -3.95 6.99 -16.32
CA GLY A 74 -3.47 7.96 -15.33
C GLY A 74 -4.07 7.82 -13.93
N GLU A 75 -4.83 6.75 -13.67
CA GLU A 75 -5.37 6.42 -12.36
C GLU A 75 -4.56 5.26 -11.75
N SER A 76 -3.37 5.58 -11.26
CA SER A 76 -2.54 4.58 -10.56
C SER A 76 -3.02 4.43 -9.11
N PRO A 77 -3.58 3.26 -8.71
CA PRO A 77 -3.70 2.96 -7.28
C PRO A 77 -2.31 3.04 -6.65
N LEU A 78 -2.21 3.55 -5.42
CA LEU A 78 -1.00 3.40 -4.63
C LEU A 78 -0.85 1.91 -4.31
N LEU A 79 -0.10 1.19 -5.14
CA LEU A 79 0.15 -0.21 -4.91
C LEU A 79 0.92 -0.35 -3.60
N PRO A 80 0.56 -1.34 -2.75
CA PRO A 80 1.19 -1.51 -1.46
C PRO A 80 2.70 -1.85 -1.60
N SER A 81 3.12 -2.36 -2.75
CA SER A 81 4.53 -2.57 -3.11
C SER A 81 5.40 -1.30 -3.10
N THR A 82 4.82 -0.11 -3.11
CA THR A 82 5.56 1.17 -3.08
C THR A 82 5.79 1.70 -1.66
N VAL A 83 5.22 1.05 -0.62
CA VAL A 83 5.44 1.47 0.76
C VAL A 83 6.87 1.11 1.17
N VAL A 84 7.74 2.12 1.17
CA VAL A 84 9.11 2.00 1.67
C VAL A 84 9.05 1.57 3.13
N PRO A 85 9.80 0.54 3.56
CA PRO A 85 9.80 0.11 4.95
C PRO A 85 10.11 1.29 5.87
N ILE A 86 9.38 1.44 6.98
CA ILE A 86 9.56 2.51 7.97
C ILE A 86 10.98 2.51 8.60
N GLY A 87 11.82 1.50 8.33
CA GLY A 87 13.23 1.43 8.73
C GLY A 87 14.26 1.75 7.65
N SER A 88 13.86 1.98 6.39
CA SER A 88 14.78 2.33 5.31
C SER A 88 14.95 3.85 5.25
N ALA A 89 15.81 4.38 6.11
CA ALA A 89 16.25 5.76 6.01
C ALA A 89 16.77 6.05 4.58
N PRO A 90 16.45 7.21 3.97
CA PRO A 90 17.15 7.62 2.76
C PRO A 90 18.61 7.94 3.11
N SER A 91 19.50 6.96 2.94
CA SER A 91 20.94 7.16 2.94
C SER A 91 21.38 7.86 1.64
N SER A 92 20.93 9.09 1.43
CA SER A 92 21.47 9.98 0.41
C SER A 92 21.43 11.45 0.83
N LEU A 93 21.98 11.76 2.01
CA LEU A 93 22.70 13.02 2.18
C LEU A 93 24.15 12.75 1.77
N SER A 94 24.40 12.65 0.46
CA SER A 94 25.74 12.55 -0.09
C SER A 94 26.01 13.76 -0.97
N ASN A 95 26.80 14.68 -0.39
CA ASN A 95 27.63 15.71 -1.00
C ASN A 95 27.08 16.58 -2.14
N SER A 96 27.00 17.88 -1.85
CA SER A 96 27.51 18.91 -2.77
C SER A 96 28.21 20.00 -1.96
N LYS A 97 29.45 19.71 -1.57
CA LYS A 97 30.48 20.69 -1.29
C LYS A 97 31.26 20.80 -2.61
N GLU A 98 31.01 21.81 -3.43
CA GLU A 98 32.05 22.55 -4.18
C GLU A 98 31.46 23.67 -5.04
N LEU A 99 32.24 24.75 -5.17
CA LEU A 99 32.12 25.93 -6.06
C LEU A 99 31.13 27.03 -5.67
N SER A 100 31.63 28.05 -4.96
CA SER A 100 31.72 29.43 -5.51
C SER A 100 32.50 30.36 -4.56
N ASP A 101 33.80 30.12 -4.41
CA ASP A 101 34.76 31.18 -4.02
C ASP A 101 35.49 31.62 -5.29
N GLN A 102 34.85 32.47 -6.09
CA GLN A 102 35.51 33.32 -7.07
C GLN A 102 34.47 34.27 -7.68
N GLN A 103 34.36 35.46 -7.09
CA GLN A 103 34.10 36.75 -7.75
C GLN A 103 33.64 37.74 -6.67
N ILE A 104 34.55 38.58 -6.20
CA ILE A 104 34.46 40.05 -6.16
C ILE A 104 35.87 40.53 -5.80
N ALA A 105 36.63 40.84 -6.85
CA ALA A 105 37.77 41.73 -6.78
C ALA A 105 37.70 42.59 -8.05
N SER A 106 37.15 43.79 -7.91
CA SER A 106 37.43 44.99 -8.72
C SER A 106 36.70 46.16 -8.09
#